data_AF-A0A5B9PKL6-F1
#
_entry.id   AF-A0A5B9PKL6-F1
#
_cell.length_a   1.000
_cell.length_b   1.000
_cell.length_c   1.000
_cell.angle_alpha   90.00
_cell.angle_beta   90.00
_cell.angle_gamma   90.00
#
_symmetry.space_group_name_H-M   'P 1'
#
loop_
_entity.id
_entity.type
_entity.pdbx_description
1 polymer ?
#
loop_
_entity_poly.entity_id
_entity_poly.type
_entity_poly.pdbx_seq_one_letter_code
_entity_poly.pdbx_strand_id
1 'polypeptide(L)'
;MISRVVVATIVVVLLNSTVNADLVVLNEYNAVGSDRFLEADTGSDKADETFGRIVGNGGNWFELAVVGSASSAVVDMRGWSINWTEDDGDGPGGTASAGTITFSDDTIWSNVLRGTLITLTETNDGGGQLATGFTGTDTSFDPGSGDWHINVATLDEVGVGGLVSTTTNVVGDGAGNFSVGNDDWQMTIFDDVGNMVHGPIGEGIGNLGGVNSREVGKLEGPGAGATLADWLAVDALTAPYEDGTSSTWGSANVYSGGSQTQDFSSLRSVPEPNALLILSALSMLGVASPRRR
;
A
#
# COMPACT_ATOMS: atom_id res chain seq x y z
N MET A 1 -28.93 60.25 -27.72
CA MET A 1 -27.93 59.67 -26.79
C MET A 1 -28.34 58.24 -26.52
N ILE A 2 -27.63 57.27 -27.10
CA ILE A 2 -27.93 55.84 -26.96
C ILE A 2 -27.14 55.36 -25.73
N SER A 3 -27.86 55.03 -24.66
CA SER A 3 -27.29 54.47 -23.43
C SER A 3 -26.89 53.02 -23.70
N ARG A 4 -25.59 52.71 -23.62
CA ARG A 4 -25.08 51.35 -23.72
C ARG A 4 -25.10 50.71 -22.34
N VAL A 5 -26.03 49.79 -22.12
CA VAL A 5 -26.01 48.86 -20.99
C VAL A 5 -24.94 47.80 -21.29
N VAL A 6 -23.89 47.76 -20.48
CA VAL A 6 -22.92 46.66 -20.50
C VAL A 6 -23.44 45.59 -19.54
N VAL A 7 -23.87 44.46 -20.09
CA VAL A 7 -24.19 43.26 -19.32
C VAL A 7 -22.87 42.53 -19.06
N ALA A 8 -22.43 42.52 -17.80
CA ALA A 8 -21.28 41.72 -17.39
C ALA A 8 -21.75 40.28 -17.17
N THR A 9 -21.33 39.37 -18.04
CA THR A 9 -21.51 37.93 -17.86
C THR A 9 -20.55 37.45 -16.78
N ILE A 10 -21.08 37.09 -15.61
CA ILE A 10 -20.32 36.37 -14.59
C ILE A 10 -20.22 34.91 -15.08
N VAL A 11 -19.04 34.53 -15.56
CA VAL A 11 -18.70 33.12 -15.80
C VAL A 11 -18.33 32.53 -14.45
N VAL A 12 -19.24 31.76 -13.85
CA VAL A 12 -18.92 30.89 -12.71
C VAL A 12 -18.17 29.69 -13.28
N VAL A 13 -16.84 29.70 -13.17
CA VAL A 13 -16.03 28.50 -13.40
C VAL A 13 -16.23 27.60 -12.18
N LEU A 14 -17.04 26.56 -12.33
CA LEU A 14 -17.06 25.43 -11.41
C LEU A 14 -15.69 24.74 -11.55
N LEU A 15 -14.75 25.08 -10.68
CA LEU A 15 -13.58 24.25 -10.45
C LEU A 15 -14.09 22.97 -9.80
N ASN A 16 -14.20 21.90 -10.57
CA ASN A 16 -14.24 20.56 -10.01
C ASN A 16 -12.90 20.35 -9.32
N SER A 17 -12.81 20.69 -8.03
CA SER A 17 -11.79 20.10 -7.18
C SER A 17 -12.16 18.64 -7.06
N THR A 18 -11.63 17.81 -7.96
CA THR A 18 -11.45 16.39 -7.63
C THR A 18 -10.61 16.39 -6.37
N VAL A 19 -11.24 16.11 -5.23
CA VAL A 19 -10.51 15.65 -4.06
C VAL A 19 -9.83 14.38 -4.55
N ASN A 20 -8.55 14.48 -4.90
CA ASN A 20 -7.78 13.29 -5.27
C ASN A 20 -7.57 12.57 -3.93
N ALA A 21 -8.40 11.55 -3.68
CA ALA A 21 -8.19 10.67 -2.55
C ALA A 21 -6.78 10.07 -2.66
N ASP A 22 -6.12 9.90 -1.52
CA ASP A 22 -4.85 9.20 -1.50
C ASP A 22 -5.07 7.73 -1.86
N LEU A 23 -4.14 7.18 -2.64
CA LEU A 23 -4.17 5.81 -3.11
C LEU A 23 -3.08 5.00 -2.40
N VAL A 24 -3.47 3.83 -1.91
CA VAL A 24 -2.59 2.76 -1.44
C VAL A 24 -3.10 1.48 -2.09
N VAL A 25 -2.21 0.66 -2.64
CA VAL A 25 -2.58 -0.54 -3.42
C VAL A 25 -1.90 -1.77 -2.84
N LEU A 26 -2.47 -2.95 -3.12
CA LEU A 26 -1.78 -4.22 -2.86
C LEU A 26 -0.54 -4.29 -3.76
N ASN A 27 0.60 -4.68 -3.21
CA ASN A 27 1.82 -4.89 -3.99
C ASN A 27 2.09 -6.38 -4.21
N GLU A 28 2.10 -7.15 -3.12
CA GLU A 28 2.37 -8.58 -3.13
C GLU A 28 1.72 -9.23 -1.91
N TYR A 29 1.34 -10.51 -2.00
CA TYR A 29 0.91 -11.31 -0.85
C TYR A 29 1.36 -12.76 -0.97
N ASN A 30 1.54 -13.40 0.16
CA ASN A 30 1.96 -14.78 0.21
C ASN A 30 0.78 -15.75 0.13
N ALA A 31 0.76 -16.58 -0.91
CA ALA A 31 -0.18 -17.69 -1.01
C ALA A 31 0.52 -19.05 -0.80
N VAL A 32 1.82 -19.06 -0.43
CA VAL A 32 2.56 -20.32 -0.25
C VAL A 32 2.07 -21.04 0.99
N GLY A 33 1.53 -22.25 0.79
CA GLY A 33 1.01 -23.09 1.87
C GLY A 33 2.08 -23.41 2.92
N SER A 34 1.65 -23.57 4.17
CA SER A 34 2.54 -23.72 5.34
C SER A 34 3.52 -24.89 5.30
N ASP A 35 3.32 -25.88 4.41
CA ASP A 35 4.20 -27.04 4.19
C ASP A 35 4.88 -27.03 2.81
N ARG A 36 4.76 -25.93 2.05
CA ARG A 36 5.21 -25.79 0.67
C ARG A 36 6.36 -24.82 0.52
N PHE A 37 7.01 -24.91 -0.63
CA PHE A 37 7.94 -23.89 -1.10
C PHE A 37 7.35 -23.17 -2.31
N LEU A 38 7.81 -21.94 -2.53
CA LEU A 38 7.54 -21.19 -3.74
C LEU A 38 7.94 -22.00 -4.98
N GLU A 39 7.06 -22.01 -5.98
CA GLU A 39 7.04 -22.78 -7.24
C GLU A 39 6.99 -24.31 -7.08
N ALA A 40 7.94 -24.94 -6.39
CA ALA A 40 7.95 -26.38 -6.21
C ALA A 40 8.67 -26.83 -4.93
N ASP A 41 8.14 -27.91 -4.34
CA ASP A 41 8.69 -28.50 -3.11
C ASP A 41 10.10 -29.08 -3.31
N THR A 42 10.41 -29.52 -4.53
CA THR A 42 11.70 -30.11 -4.92
C THR A 42 12.11 -29.69 -6.33
N GLY A 43 13.40 -29.50 -6.56
CA GLY A 43 13.96 -29.30 -7.91
C GLY A 43 13.86 -27.87 -8.46
N SER A 44 13.44 -26.92 -7.63
CA SER A 44 13.35 -25.50 -7.95
C SER A 44 14.36 -24.67 -7.17
N ASP A 45 14.88 -23.64 -7.82
CA ASP A 45 15.72 -22.60 -7.22
C ASP A 45 14.96 -21.30 -6.97
N LYS A 46 13.65 -21.29 -7.23
CA LYS A 46 12.78 -20.15 -6.94
C LYS A 46 12.70 -19.89 -5.44
N ALA A 47 12.68 -18.61 -5.11
CA ALA A 47 12.86 -18.09 -3.78
C ALA A 47 12.32 -16.66 -3.70
N ASP A 48 12.14 -16.19 -2.47
CA ASP A 48 12.05 -14.77 -2.18
C ASP A 48 13.45 -14.14 -2.17
N GLU A 49 13.59 -12.91 -2.67
CA GLU A 49 14.88 -12.22 -2.75
C GLU A 49 15.47 -11.86 -1.37
N THR A 50 14.61 -11.69 -0.35
CA THR A 50 14.99 -11.32 1.01
C THR A 50 15.15 -12.56 1.90
N PHE A 51 14.19 -13.48 1.88
CA PHE A 51 14.18 -14.68 2.73
C PHE A 51 15.02 -15.82 2.16
N GLY A 52 15.27 -15.80 0.86
CA GLY A 52 15.71 -16.99 0.13
C GLY A 52 14.59 -18.03 0.04
N ARG A 53 14.97 -19.30 0.03
CA ARG A 53 14.03 -20.42 -0.14
C ARG A 53 13.64 -21.01 1.21
N ILE A 54 12.45 -20.69 1.70
CA ILE A 54 11.91 -21.16 2.98
C ILE A 54 10.53 -21.80 2.81
N VAL A 55 10.14 -22.65 3.77
CA VAL A 55 8.81 -23.29 3.79
C VAL A 55 7.74 -22.26 4.19
N GLY A 56 6.56 -22.31 3.58
CA GLY A 56 5.45 -21.39 3.84
C GLY A 56 5.69 -19.94 3.41
N ASN A 57 6.80 -19.69 2.71
CA ASN A 57 7.38 -18.39 2.29
C ASN A 57 7.18 -17.21 3.26
N GLY A 58 7.31 -17.45 4.57
CA GLY A 58 7.25 -16.42 5.62
C GLY A 58 5.96 -16.39 6.44
N GLY A 59 5.03 -17.31 6.20
CA GLY A 59 3.72 -17.34 6.88
C GLY A 59 2.78 -16.28 6.33
N ASN A 60 1.85 -15.78 7.15
CA ASN A 60 0.90 -14.77 6.73
C ASN A 60 1.60 -13.42 6.53
N TRP A 61 1.63 -12.92 5.30
CA TRP A 61 2.06 -11.55 5.01
C TRP A 61 1.50 -11.02 3.69
N PHE A 62 1.33 -9.69 3.64
CA PHE A 62 1.07 -8.95 2.41
C PHE A 62 1.77 -7.59 2.47
N GLU A 63 2.01 -7.01 1.32
CA GLU A 63 2.71 -5.76 1.14
C GLU A 63 1.85 -4.75 0.39
N LEU A 64 1.93 -3.50 0.79
CA LEU A 64 1.22 -2.38 0.19
C LEU A 64 2.21 -1.41 -0.46
N ALA A 65 1.82 -0.83 -1.58
CA ALA A 65 2.51 0.31 -2.18
C ALA A 65 1.74 1.61 -1.91
N VAL A 66 2.40 2.57 -1.27
CA VAL A 66 1.84 3.89 -1.01
C VAL A 66 2.00 4.76 -2.25
N VAL A 67 0.89 5.15 -2.88
CA VAL A 67 0.92 5.98 -4.10
C VAL A 67 0.63 7.45 -3.78
N GLY A 68 -0.25 7.70 -2.81
CA GLY A 68 -0.76 9.03 -2.48
C GLY A 68 -1.70 9.57 -3.55
N SER A 69 -1.75 10.89 -3.70
CA SER A 69 -2.67 11.54 -4.63
C SER A 69 -1.95 12.41 -5.67
N ALA A 70 -2.67 12.91 -6.67
CA ALA A 70 -2.07 13.87 -7.61
C ALA A 70 -1.60 15.18 -6.93
N SER A 71 -2.12 15.48 -5.74
CA SER A 71 -1.85 16.73 -4.99
C SER A 71 -0.96 16.56 -3.76
N SER A 72 -0.82 15.35 -3.20
CA SER A 72 -0.04 15.11 -1.99
C SER A 72 0.91 13.93 -2.14
N ALA A 73 2.18 14.14 -1.82
CA ALA A 73 3.19 13.10 -1.76
C ALA A 73 3.26 12.34 -0.43
N VAL A 74 2.39 12.71 0.47
CA VAL A 74 2.28 12.18 1.82
C VAL A 74 0.86 11.66 1.98
N VAL A 75 0.74 10.49 2.60
CA VAL A 75 -0.53 9.89 3.02
C VAL A 75 -0.59 9.86 4.54
N ASP A 76 -1.72 10.29 5.08
CA ASP A 76 -2.06 10.10 6.50
C ASP A 76 -2.95 8.85 6.61
N MET A 77 -2.38 7.77 7.11
CA MET A 77 -3.01 6.45 7.22
C MET A 77 -3.54 6.16 8.63
N ARG A 78 -3.53 7.14 9.55
CA ARG A 78 -4.04 6.93 10.91
C ARG A 78 -5.53 6.60 10.86
N GLY A 79 -5.93 5.56 11.59
CA GLY A 79 -7.32 5.09 11.62
C GLY A 79 -7.79 4.35 10.37
N TRP A 80 -6.94 4.20 9.33
CA TRP A 80 -7.27 3.39 8.16
C TRP A 80 -7.46 1.93 8.55
N SER A 81 -8.18 1.19 7.72
CA SER A 81 -8.41 -0.24 7.95
C SER A 81 -8.30 -1.07 6.68
N ILE A 82 -7.90 -2.32 6.84
CA ILE A 82 -7.88 -3.34 5.80
C ILE A 82 -8.78 -4.46 6.24
N ASN A 83 -9.81 -4.75 5.46
CA ASN A 83 -10.67 -5.91 5.66
C ASN A 83 -10.22 -7.02 4.73
N TRP A 84 -9.97 -8.20 5.27
CA TRP A 84 -9.58 -9.39 4.51
C TRP A 84 -10.61 -10.51 4.67
N THR A 85 -10.69 -11.37 3.66
CA THR A 85 -11.53 -12.57 3.64
C THR A 85 -10.81 -13.71 2.94
N GLU A 86 -11.08 -14.94 3.34
CA GLU A 86 -10.57 -16.17 2.75
C GLU A 86 -11.62 -17.28 2.90
N ASP A 87 -11.88 -18.05 1.85
CA ASP A 87 -12.87 -19.14 1.83
C ASP A 87 -12.26 -20.50 2.23
N ASP A 88 -11.45 -20.49 3.29
CA ASP A 88 -10.82 -21.68 3.87
C ASP A 88 -11.82 -22.62 4.59
N GLY A 89 -13.06 -22.17 4.82
CA GLY A 89 -14.10 -22.89 5.54
C GLY A 89 -13.86 -23.05 7.05
N ASP A 90 -12.83 -22.41 7.62
CA ASP A 90 -12.43 -22.52 9.02
C ASP A 90 -13.16 -21.53 9.95
N GLY A 91 -13.95 -20.61 9.38
CA GLY A 91 -14.79 -19.70 10.14
C GLY A 91 -15.99 -20.38 10.84
N PRO A 92 -16.53 -19.79 11.93
CA PRO A 92 -17.65 -20.35 12.69
C PRO A 92 -18.85 -20.69 11.80
N GLY A 93 -19.21 -21.97 11.77
CA GLY A 93 -20.39 -22.45 11.05
C GLY A 93 -20.25 -22.58 9.53
N GLY A 94 -19.02 -22.62 8.99
CA GLY A 94 -18.76 -22.71 7.54
C GLY A 94 -18.87 -21.37 6.83
N THR A 95 -18.57 -20.28 7.55
CA THR A 95 -18.45 -18.93 6.98
C THR A 95 -16.99 -18.75 6.58
N ALA A 96 -16.71 -18.02 5.49
CA ALA A 96 -15.36 -17.58 5.15
C ALA A 96 -14.64 -16.95 6.35
N SER A 97 -13.38 -17.29 6.53
CA SER A 97 -12.48 -16.61 7.46
C SER A 97 -12.34 -15.16 7.04
N ALA A 98 -12.37 -14.26 8.02
CA ALA A 98 -12.37 -12.83 7.77
C ALA A 98 -11.87 -12.05 8.98
N GLY A 99 -11.28 -10.90 8.70
CA GLY A 99 -10.81 -10.01 9.74
C GLY A 99 -10.55 -8.60 9.27
N THR A 100 -10.12 -7.78 10.22
CA THR A 100 -9.76 -6.39 10.01
C THR A 100 -8.42 -6.12 10.65
N ILE A 101 -7.55 -5.42 9.94
CA ILE A 101 -6.34 -4.79 10.44
C ILE A 101 -6.60 -3.28 10.49
N THR A 102 -6.35 -2.63 11.61
CA THR A 102 -6.57 -1.18 11.80
C THR A 102 -5.26 -0.50 12.16
N PHE A 103 -4.92 0.56 11.43
CA PHE A 103 -3.78 1.41 11.69
C PHE A 103 -4.07 2.32 12.89
N SER A 104 -3.11 2.41 13.81
CA SER A 104 -3.23 3.25 15.01
C SER A 104 -3.13 4.75 14.71
N ASP A 105 -3.27 5.58 15.75
CA ASP A 105 -3.00 7.02 15.70
C ASP A 105 -1.50 7.38 15.77
N ASP A 106 -0.59 6.39 15.66
CA ASP A 106 0.85 6.64 15.73
C ASP A 106 1.32 7.63 14.64
N THR A 107 2.30 8.45 15.01
CA THR A 107 2.87 9.48 14.13
C THR A 107 3.54 8.91 12.88
N ILE A 108 4.02 7.67 12.90
CA ILE A 108 4.60 7.05 11.70
C ILE A 108 3.59 7.00 10.55
N TRP A 109 2.30 6.82 10.87
CA TRP A 109 1.22 6.78 9.89
C TRP A 109 0.75 8.16 9.43
N SER A 110 1.11 9.24 10.12
CA SER A 110 0.65 10.59 9.78
C SER A 110 1.35 11.22 8.58
N ASN A 111 2.49 10.66 8.16
CA ASN A 111 3.33 11.25 7.13
C ASN A 111 4.03 10.18 6.26
N VAL A 112 3.29 9.18 5.78
CA VAL A 112 3.87 8.12 4.95
C VAL A 112 4.13 8.66 3.55
N LEU A 113 5.40 8.68 3.13
CA LEU A 113 5.77 9.16 1.81
C LEU A 113 5.29 8.18 0.73
N ARG A 114 4.82 8.69 -0.41
CA ARG A 114 4.58 7.86 -1.59
C ARG A 114 5.87 7.16 -2.04
N GLY A 115 5.72 5.98 -2.62
CA GLY A 115 6.80 5.08 -2.99
C GLY A 115 7.35 4.24 -1.84
N THR A 116 6.80 4.38 -0.64
CA THR A 116 7.03 3.48 0.50
C THR A 116 6.30 2.17 0.27
N LEU A 117 6.99 1.07 0.57
CA LEU A 117 6.39 -0.25 0.73
C LEU A 117 6.09 -0.48 2.21
N ILE A 118 4.87 -0.90 2.52
CA ILE A 118 4.48 -1.27 3.89
C ILE A 118 4.15 -2.76 3.89
N THR A 119 4.92 -3.56 4.61
CA THR A 119 4.64 -4.99 4.78
C THR A 119 4.03 -5.26 6.13
N LEU A 120 2.94 -6.02 6.11
CA LEU A 120 2.29 -6.55 7.29
C LEU A 120 2.62 -8.03 7.31
N THR A 121 3.38 -8.46 8.32
CA THR A 121 3.68 -9.87 8.55
C THR A 121 3.09 -10.29 9.89
N GLU A 122 2.65 -11.53 10.02
CA GLU A 122 2.09 -12.00 11.27
C GLU A 122 3.16 -12.20 12.34
N THR A 123 4.32 -12.72 11.94
CA THR A 123 5.38 -13.18 12.86
C THR A 123 6.70 -12.47 12.60
N ASN A 124 7.56 -12.39 13.62
CA ASN A 124 8.88 -11.77 13.51
C ASN A 124 10.01 -12.74 13.11
N ASP A 125 9.67 -13.97 12.77
CA ASP A 125 10.59 -15.06 12.44
C ASP A 125 10.23 -15.79 11.14
N GLY A 126 9.46 -15.14 10.24
CA GLY A 126 9.06 -15.69 8.95
C GLY A 126 8.34 -17.03 9.06
N GLY A 127 7.33 -17.12 9.93
CA GLY A 127 6.58 -18.36 10.19
C GLY A 127 7.44 -19.43 10.88
N GLY A 128 8.38 -19.02 11.73
CA GLY A 128 9.32 -19.89 12.42
C GLY A 128 10.46 -20.45 11.55
N GLN A 129 10.63 -19.98 10.32
CA GLN A 129 11.69 -20.46 9.41
C GLN A 129 12.96 -19.60 9.44
N LEU A 130 12.87 -18.38 9.95
CA LEU A 130 13.97 -17.42 10.03
C LEU A 130 14.37 -17.18 11.48
N ALA A 131 15.46 -16.42 11.68
CA ALA A 131 15.85 -16.02 13.03
C ALA A 131 14.82 -15.04 13.62
N THR A 132 14.51 -15.17 14.91
CA THR A 132 13.65 -14.23 15.63
C THR A 132 14.14 -12.79 15.45
N GLY A 133 13.21 -11.92 15.07
CA GLY A 133 13.46 -10.51 14.78
C GLY A 133 13.83 -10.22 13.33
N PHE A 134 13.95 -11.22 12.45
CA PHE A 134 14.23 -10.99 11.03
C PHE A 134 13.09 -10.23 10.35
N THR A 135 11.85 -10.66 10.56
CA THR A 135 10.65 -10.00 10.06
C THR A 135 9.94 -9.21 11.17
N GLY A 136 10.68 -8.76 12.18
CA GLY A 136 10.12 -7.97 13.29
C GLY A 136 9.70 -6.58 12.84
N THR A 137 8.89 -5.90 13.66
CA THR A 137 8.48 -4.52 13.36
C THR A 137 9.71 -3.63 13.17
N ASP A 138 9.81 -3.04 11.98
CA ASP A 138 10.88 -2.15 11.55
C ASP A 138 10.28 -0.83 11.08
N THR A 139 10.63 0.21 11.83
CA THR A 139 10.22 1.60 11.58
C THR A 139 11.41 2.48 11.21
N SER A 140 12.57 1.87 10.92
CA SER A 140 13.82 2.58 10.64
C SER A 140 13.90 3.24 9.25
N PHE A 141 12.75 3.33 8.56
CA PHE A 141 12.49 4.06 7.32
C PHE A 141 13.39 5.29 7.13
N ASP A 142 14.33 5.19 6.18
CA ASP A 142 15.25 6.25 5.80
C ASP A 142 15.39 6.42 4.28
N PRO A 143 14.47 7.19 3.66
CA PRO A 143 14.52 7.53 2.23
C PRO A 143 15.84 8.15 1.79
N GLY A 144 16.50 8.89 2.68
CA GLY A 144 17.78 9.56 2.41
C GLY A 144 18.93 8.57 2.22
N SER A 145 18.84 7.40 2.87
CA SER A 145 19.76 6.27 2.69
C SER A 145 19.26 5.23 1.68
N GLY A 146 18.10 5.48 1.06
CA GLY A 146 17.50 4.58 0.08
C GLY A 146 16.64 3.46 0.68
N ASP A 147 16.35 3.53 1.98
CA ASP A 147 15.38 2.65 2.62
C ASP A 147 13.97 3.23 2.46
N TRP A 148 13.10 2.47 1.81
CA TRP A 148 11.72 2.85 1.49
C TRP A 148 10.74 1.81 2.02
N HIS A 149 11.13 1.04 3.03
CA HIS A 149 10.33 -0.06 3.55
C HIS A 149 9.95 0.20 5.01
N ILE A 150 8.73 -0.16 5.36
CA ILE A 150 8.26 -0.28 6.74
C ILE A 150 7.71 -1.69 6.88
N ASN A 151 8.16 -2.43 7.88
CA ASN A 151 7.59 -3.72 8.22
C ASN A 151 6.90 -3.64 9.58
N VAL A 152 5.72 -4.26 9.70
CA VAL A 152 5.03 -4.39 10.98
C VAL A 152 4.70 -5.86 11.21
N ALA A 153 5.29 -6.42 12.25
CA ALA A 153 4.97 -7.75 12.74
C ALA A 153 3.76 -7.65 13.67
N THR A 154 2.58 -8.05 13.21
CA THR A 154 1.32 -7.80 13.94
C THR A 154 1.27 -8.51 15.31
N LEU A 155 1.97 -9.63 15.50
CA LEU A 155 2.12 -10.26 16.82
C LEU A 155 3.05 -9.49 17.77
N ASP A 156 4.02 -8.72 17.27
CA ASP A 156 4.87 -7.86 18.10
C ASP A 156 4.08 -6.66 18.66
N GLU A 157 3.01 -6.25 17.97
CA GLU A 157 2.16 -5.10 18.34
C GLU A 157 1.16 -5.42 19.47
N VAL A 158 1.02 -6.69 19.85
CA VAL A 158 0.03 -7.14 20.83
C VAL A 158 0.35 -6.66 22.24
N GLY A 159 -0.56 -5.87 22.81
CA GLY A 159 -0.47 -5.43 24.21
C GLY A 159 0.55 -4.33 24.49
N VAL A 160 1.19 -3.77 23.46
CA VAL A 160 2.19 -2.69 23.59
C VAL A 160 1.69 -1.32 23.12
N GLY A 161 0.41 -1.22 22.72
CA GLY A 161 -0.14 0.00 22.10
C GLY A 161 0.40 0.21 20.70
N GLY A 162 0.61 -0.90 19.97
CA GLY A 162 1.37 -0.96 18.74
C GLY A 162 0.78 -0.23 17.53
N LEU A 163 1.49 -0.33 16.42
CA LEU A 163 1.24 0.41 15.18
C LEU A 163 -0.06 -0.02 14.50
N VAL A 164 -0.46 -1.27 14.67
CA VAL A 164 -1.71 -1.83 14.15
C VAL A 164 -2.39 -2.72 15.19
N SER A 165 -3.69 -2.95 15.01
CA SER A 165 -4.46 -3.96 15.75
C SER A 165 -5.25 -4.84 14.80
N THR A 166 -5.42 -6.12 15.14
CA THR A 166 -6.22 -7.05 14.34
C THR A 166 -7.44 -7.56 15.07
N THR A 167 -8.47 -7.91 14.30
CA THR A 167 -9.63 -8.69 14.74
C THR A 167 -9.92 -9.75 13.67
N THR A 168 -10.38 -10.93 14.09
CA THR A 168 -10.68 -12.04 13.17
C THR A 168 -11.86 -12.86 13.70
N ASN A 169 -12.59 -13.52 12.80
CA ASN A 169 -13.64 -14.47 13.14
C ASN A 169 -13.12 -15.91 13.31
N VAL A 170 -11.85 -16.18 13.00
CA VAL A 170 -11.23 -17.52 13.07
C VAL A 170 -11.16 -18.01 14.51
N VAL A 171 -11.58 -19.26 14.74
CA VAL A 171 -11.64 -19.84 16.09
C VAL A 171 -10.25 -20.24 16.56
N GLY A 172 -9.79 -19.62 17.66
CA GLY A 172 -8.48 -19.90 18.26
C GLY A 172 -7.48 -18.77 18.04
N ASP A 173 -7.74 -17.92 17.06
CA ASP A 173 -6.96 -16.74 16.78
C ASP A 173 -7.25 -15.62 17.78
N GLY A 174 -6.26 -14.74 17.96
CA GLY A 174 -6.31 -13.59 18.85
C GLY A 174 -5.82 -12.32 18.21
N ALA A 175 -5.57 -11.30 19.05
CA ALA A 175 -4.96 -10.06 18.60
C ALA A 175 -3.59 -10.36 17.97
N GLY A 176 -3.30 -9.69 16.86
CA GLY A 176 -2.11 -9.89 16.06
C GLY A 176 -2.27 -10.95 14.96
N ASN A 177 -3.24 -11.86 15.05
CA ASN A 177 -3.47 -12.84 13.99
C ASN A 177 -4.25 -12.24 12.80
N PHE A 178 -3.90 -12.71 11.61
CA PHE A 178 -4.64 -12.52 10.35
C PHE A 178 -4.26 -13.61 9.35
N SER A 179 -5.11 -13.88 8.37
CA SER A 179 -4.84 -14.89 7.34
C SER A 179 -4.51 -14.27 5.99
N VAL A 180 -3.60 -14.92 5.27
CA VAL A 180 -3.29 -14.71 3.86
C VAL A 180 -2.98 -16.08 3.25
N GLY A 181 -3.61 -16.41 2.13
CA GLY A 181 -3.40 -17.72 1.53
C GLY A 181 -3.89 -17.85 0.09
N ASN A 182 -4.18 -19.10 -0.28
CA ASN A 182 -4.49 -19.54 -1.64
C ASN A 182 -5.94 -20.01 -1.80
N ASP A 183 -6.80 -19.67 -0.83
CA ASP A 183 -8.18 -20.14 -0.75
C ASP A 183 -9.16 -18.98 -0.96
N ASP A 184 -9.13 -18.40 -2.17
CA ASP A 184 -9.95 -17.25 -2.57
C ASP A 184 -9.69 -16.00 -1.70
N TRP A 185 -8.42 -15.76 -1.32
CA TRP A 185 -8.07 -14.64 -0.45
C TRP A 185 -8.28 -13.29 -1.14
N GLN A 186 -8.91 -12.35 -0.42
CA GLN A 186 -9.14 -10.98 -0.88
C GLN A 186 -8.98 -9.97 0.25
N MET A 187 -8.65 -8.72 -0.10
CA MET A 187 -8.67 -7.59 0.83
C MET A 187 -9.27 -6.32 0.22
N THR A 188 -9.75 -5.42 1.09
CA THR A 188 -10.20 -4.07 0.75
C THR A 188 -9.65 -3.07 1.76
N ILE A 189 -9.10 -1.95 1.27
CA ILE A 189 -8.51 -0.88 2.06
C ILE A 189 -9.52 0.26 2.21
N PHE A 190 -9.67 0.78 3.42
CA PHE A 190 -10.53 1.90 3.76
C PHE A 190 -9.76 3.00 4.49
N ASP A 191 -10.13 4.25 4.25
CA ASP A 191 -9.63 5.41 4.99
C ASP A 191 -10.24 5.52 6.40
N ASP A 192 -9.83 6.54 7.16
CA ASP A 192 -10.21 6.79 8.56
C ASP A 192 -11.71 7.09 8.76
N VAL A 193 -12.41 7.46 7.69
CA VAL A 193 -13.86 7.73 7.70
C VAL A 193 -14.67 6.63 6.99
N GLY A 194 -14.01 5.57 6.53
CA GLY A 194 -14.62 4.38 5.93
C GLY A 194 -14.89 4.47 4.42
N ASN A 195 -14.28 5.42 3.70
CA ASN A 195 -14.30 5.38 2.24
C ASN A 195 -13.32 4.31 1.75
N MET A 196 -13.72 3.59 0.70
CA MET A 196 -12.85 2.63 0.04
C MET A 196 -11.73 3.35 -0.70
N VAL A 197 -10.48 3.01 -0.36
CA VAL A 197 -9.26 3.50 -1.00
C VAL A 197 -8.90 2.62 -2.19
N HIS A 198 -8.91 1.30 -1.98
CA HIS A 198 -8.62 0.31 -3.03
C HIS A 198 -9.24 -1.04 -2.68
N GLY A 199 -9.63 -1.79 -3.71
CA GLY A 199 -10.17 -3.14 -3.57
C GLY A 199 -11.68 -3.26 -3.90
N PRO A 200 -12.30 -4.43 -3.67
CA PRO A 200 -11.63 -5.67 -3.27
C PRO A 200 -10.53 -6.04 -4.27
N ILE A 201 -9.46 -6.66 -3.79
CA ILE A 201 -8.34 -7.13 -4.61
C ILE A 201 -7.83 -8.45 -4.03
N GLY A 202 -7.37 -9.36 -4.88
CA GLY A 202 -7.00 -10.72 -4.53
C GLY A 202 -7.55 -11.71 -5.55
N GLU A 203 -7.66 -12.97 -5.17
CA GLU A 203 -8.08 -14.04 -6.07
C GLU A 203 -9.49 -13.82 -6.62
N GLY A 204 -9.65 -14.06 -7.91
CA GLY A 204 -10.92 -13.90 -8.62
C GLY A 204 -11.34 -12.45 -8.85
N ILE A 205 -10.50 -11.46 -8.52
CA ILE A 205 -10.77 -10.05 -8.77
C ILE A 205 -9.91 -9.51 -9.92
N GLY A 206 -10.57 -8.85 -10.87
CA GLY A 206 -9.89 -8.18 -11.98
C GLY A 206 -9.18 -9.17 -12.88
N ASN A 207 -7.87 -8.96 -13.06
CA ASN A 207 -7.02 -9.84 -13.86
C ASN A 207 -6.46 -11.02 -13.05
N LEU A 208 -6.46 -10.93 -11.71
CA LEU A 208 -5.93 -12.00 -10.87
C LEU A 208 -6.95 -13.14 -10.81
N GLY A 209 -6.55 -14.28 -11.36
CA GLY A 209 -7.30 -15.53 -11.28
C GLY A 209 -7.18 -16.16 -9.89
N GLY A 210 -6.89 -17.46 -9.85
CA GLY A 210 -6.49 -18.13 -8.62
C GLY A 210 -4.97 -18.13 -8.49
N VAL A 211 -4.48 -18.04 -7.25
CA VAL A 211 -3.06 -18.15 -6.89
C VAL A 211 -2.92 -19.42 -6.06
N ASN A 212 -2.08 -20.36 -6.48
CA ASN A 212 -2.00 -21.64 -5.80
C ASN A 212 -1.05 -21.63 -4.59
N SER A 213 -1.08 -22.71 -3.80
CA SER A 213 -0.26 -22.93 -2.59
C SER A 213 1.27 -22.92 -2.79
N ARG A 214 1.78 -22.61 -3.98
CA ARG A 214 3.21 -22.45 -4.31
C ARG A 214 3.50 -21.13 -5.02
N GLU A 215 2.59 -20.18 -4.94
CA GLU A 215 2.73 -18.89 -5.61
C GLU A 215 2.58 -17.74 -4.62
N VAL A 216 2.93 -16.56 -5.07
CA VAL A 216 2.52 -15.28 -4.50
C VAL A 216 1.57 -14.61 -5.48
N GLY A 217 0.64 -13.80 -5.00
CA GLY A 217 -0.10 -12.89 -5.88
C GLY A 217 0.57 -11.53 -5.84
N LYS A 218 0.82 -10.91 -7.00
CA LYS A 218 1.61 -9.67 -7.06
C LYS A 218 1.21 -8.74 -8.19
N LEU A 219 1.45 -7.46 -7.98
CA LEU A 219 1.30 -6.41 -8.99
C LEU A 219 2.52 -6.38 -9.92
N GLU A 220 2.35 -6.71 -11.20
CA GLU A 220 3.40 -6.70 -12.24
C GLU A 220 3.51 -5.32 -12.93
N GLY A 221 3.77 -4.27 -12.15
CA GLY A 221 4.01 -2.92 -12.66
C GLY A 221 3.49 -1.82 -11.73
N PRO A 222 3.46 -0.55 -12.18
CA PRO A 222 4.07 -0.01 -13.38
C PRO A 222 5.60 -0.21 -13.46
N GLY A 223 6.14 -0.48 -14.66
CA GLY A 223 7.57 -0.76 -14.90
C GLY A 223 8.41 0.46 -15.28
N ALA A 224 9.62 0.23 -15.80
CA ALA A 224 10.61 1.26 -16.12
C ALA A 224 10.04 2.47 -16.90
N GLY A 225 10.27 3.68 -16.37
CA GLY A 225 9.79 4.94 -16.93
C GLY A 225 8.35 5.29 -16.55
N ALA A 226 7.76 4.56 -15.60
CA ALA A 226 6.44 4.86 -15.05
C ALA A 226 6.36 6.30 -14.54
N THR A 227 5.25 6.95 -14.82
CA THR A 227 4.90 8.28 -14.32
C THR A 227 3.98 8.18 -13.11
N LEU A 228 3.80 9.30 -12.40
CA LEU A 228 2.80 9.38 -11.33
C LEU A 228 1.39 9.04 -11.83
N ALA A 229 1.07 9.39 -13.08
CA ALA A 229 -0.24 9.09 -13.66
C ALA A 229 -0.44 7.58 -13.87
N ASP A 230 0.62 6.84 -14.19
CA ASP A 230 0.55 5.39 -14.35
C ASP A 230 0.27 4.71 -13.00
N TRP A 231 0.91 5.18 -11.92
CA TRP A 231 0.65 4.70 -10.56
C TRP A 231 -0.75 5.08 -10.05
N LEU A 232 -1.20 6.31 -10.30
CA LEU A 232 -2.55 6.74 -9.92
C LEU A 232 -3.66 6.07 -10.73
N ALA A 233 -3.32 5.40 -11.83
CA ALA A 233 -4.24 4.62 -12.64
C ALA A 233 -4.35 3.15 -12.21
N VAL A 234 -3.57 2.71 -11.21
CA VAL A 234 -3.66 1.35 -10.67
C VAL A 234 -5.02 1.17 -10.01
N ASP A 235 -5.80 0.23 -10.56
CA ASP A 235 -7.14 -0.11 -10.13
C ASP A 235 -7.28 -1.63 -9.99
N ALA A 236 -8.07 -2.09 -9.02
CA ALA A 236 -8.17 -3.50 -8.67
C ALA A 236 -8.73 -4.37 -9.81
N LEU A 237 -9.49 -3.80 -10.75
CA LEU A 237 -10.10 -4.57 -11.85
C LEU A 237 -9.23 -4.66 -13.10
N THR A 238 -8.29 -3.73 -13.27
CA THR A 238 -7.56 -3.56 -14.53
C THR A 238 -6.05 -3.57 -14.40
N ALA A 239 -5.52 -3.43 -13.18
CA ALA A 239 -4.10 -3.53 -12.92
C ALA A 239 -3.57 -4.94 -13.23
N PRO A 240 -2.29 -5.07 -13.60
CA PRO A 240 -1.67 -6.34 -13.98
C PRO A 240 -1.29 -7.14 -12.72
N TYR A 241 -2.27 -7.52 -11.90
CA TYR A 241 -2.05 -8.50 -10.85
C TYR A 241 -1.99 -9.90 -11.46
N GLU A 242 -0.96 -10.66 -11.13
CA GLU A 242 -0.71 -12.01 -11.61
C GLU A 242 -0.20 -12.91 -10.47
N ASP A 243 -0.27 -14.22 -10.69
CA ASP A 243 0.45 -15.18 -9.86
C ASP A 243 1.97 -15.09 -10.11
N GLY A 244 2.75 -15.54 -9.14
CA GLY A 244 4.19 -15.34 -9.10
C GLY A 244 4.93 -16.54 -8.55
N THR A 245 5.99 -16.95 -9.25
CA THR A 245 6.95 -17.95 -8.79
C THR A 245 8.22 -17.32 -8.20
N SER A 246 8.17 -16.03 -7.88
CA SER A 246 9.24 -15.28 -7.24
C SER A 246 8.62 -14.16 -6.42
N SER A 247 9.19 -13.90 -5.25
CA SER A 247 8.74 -12.86 -4.32
C SER A 247 9.89 -11.90 -3.99
N THR A 248 9.56 -10.66 -3.66
CA THR A 248 10.53 -9.60 -3.40
C THR A 248 10.19 -8.89 -2.10
N TRP A 249 9.86 -9.62 -1.04
CA TRP A 249 9.45 -9.04 0.24
C TRP A 249 10.28 -7.80 0.61
N GLY A 250 9.62 -6.67 0.87
CA GLY A 250 10.23 -5.38 1.20
C GLY A 250 10.87 -4.65 0.03
N SER A 251 10.66 -5.09 -1.20
CA SER A 251 11.30 -4.59 -2.42
C SER A 251 10.35 -4.55 -3.62
N ALA A 252 10.73 -3.80 -4.64
CA ALA A 252 9.95 -3.65 -5.86
C ALA A 252 9.78 -5.01 -6.58
N ASN A 253 8.56 -5.35 -6.97
CA ASN A 253 8.27 -6.63 -7.62
C ASN A 253 9.10 -6.80 -8.88
N VAL A 254 9.72 -7.97 -8.97
CA VAL A 254 10.39 -8.48 -10.16
C VAL A 254 9.45 -9.44 -10.88
N TYR A 255 9.27 -9.22 -12.17
CA TYR A 255 8.25 -9.90 -12.98
C TYR A 255 8.72 -10.18 -14.41
N SER A 256 7.84 -10.77 -15.24
CA SER A 256 8.20 -11.22 -16.60
C SER A 256 9.46 -12.10 -16.61
N GLY A 257 9.52 -13.08 -15.70
CA GLY A 257 10.64 -14.00 -15.55
C GLY A 257 11.97 -13.35 -15.13
N GLY A 258 11.94 -12.20 -14.47
CA GLY A 258 13.14 -11.49 -14.01
C GLY A 258 13.62 -10.38 -14.95
N SER A 259 12.88 -10.11 -16.02
CA SER A 259 13.28 -9.13 -17.04
C SER A 259 12.75 -7.72 -16.77
N GLN A 260 11.76 -7.60 -15.88
CA GLN A 260 11.15 -6.32 -15.51
C GLN A 260 11.09 -6.18 -13.99
N THR A 261 11.12 -4.93 -13.53
CA THR A 261 11.00 -4.53 -12.13
C THR A 261 10.08 -3.32 -12.05
N GLN A 262 9.24 -3.26 -11.02
CA GLN A 262 8.44 -2.07 -10.77
C GLN A 262 9.31 -0.82 -10.60
N ASP A 263 8.82 0.32 -11.10
CA ASP A 263 9.55 1.59 -11.05
C ASP A 263 8.84 2.60 -10.14
N PHE A 264 9.33 2.70 -8.90
CA PHE A 264 8.86 3.66 -7.90
C PHE A 264 9.47 5.06 -8.06
N SER A 265 10.36 5.30 -9.04
CA SER A 265 11.12 6.56 -9.13
C SER A 265 10.22 7.78 -9.32
N SER A 266 9.10 7.66 -10.03
CA SER A 266 8.12 8.75 -10.19
C SER A 266 7.32 9.05 -8.92
N LEU A 267 7.20 8.08 -8.01
CA LEU A 267 6.65 8.31 -6.69
C LEU A 267 7.69 8.98 -5.79
N ARG A 268 8.94 8.53 -5.84
CA ARG A 268 10.04 9.00 -4.97
C ARG A 268 10.67 10.33 -5.41
N SER A 269 10.31 10.85 -6.58
CA SER A 269 10.85 12.10 -7.17
C SER A 269 10.10 13.35 -6.72
N VAL A 270 9.82 13.46 -5.43
CA VAL A 270 9.15 14.62 -4.87
C VAL A 270 10.20 15.69 -4.57
N PRO A 271 10.07 16.93 -5.07
CA PRO A 271 10.84 18.02 -4.53
C PRO A 271 10.50 18.12 -3.04
N GLU A 272 11.49 18.16 -2.15
CA GLU A 272 11.34 18.54 -0.75
C GLU A 272 10.23 19.59 -0.60
N PRO A 273 9.39 19.56 0.46
CA PRO A 273 8.35 20.55 0.69
C PRO A 273 9.00 21.91 0.89
N ASN A 274 9.35 22.55 -0.22
CA ASN A 274 9.89 23.88 -0.26
C ASN A 274 8.72 24.79 0.07
N ALA A 275 8.95 25.62 1.07
CA ALA A 275 8.08 26.68 1.57
C ALA A 275 7.72 27.71 0.48
N LEU A 276 7.03 27.28 -0.58
CA LEU A 276 6.64 28.08 -1.72
C LEU A 276 5.35 28.83 -1.42
N LEU A 277 5.35 29.60 -0.34
CA LEU A 277 4.23 30.47 0.03
C LEU A 277 4.63 31.73 0.80
N ILE A 278 5.83 32.30 0.61
CA ILE A 278 6.09 33.70 1.03
C ILE A 278 7.04 34.42 0.06
N LEU A 279 6.60 34.73 -1.17
CA LEU A 279 7.24 35.83 -1.93
C LEU A 279 6.36 36.57 -2.96
N SER A 280 5.05 36.34 -3.00
CA SER A 280 4.14 37.08 -3.90
C SER A 280 3.20 38.06 -3.20
N ALA A 281 3.17 38.10 -1.85
CA ALA A 281 2.26 38.97 -1.10
C ALA A 281 2.88 40.30 -0.59
N LEU A 282 4.19 40.53 -0.76
CA LEU A 282 4.87 41.75 -0.24
C LEU A 282 5.22 42.82 -1.29
N SER A 283 4.87 42.67 -2.57
CA SER A 283 5.22 43.64 -3.61
C SER A 283 4.07 44.56 -4.08
N MET A 284 2.87 44.45 -3.52
CA MET A 284 1.72 45.29 -3.92
C MET A 284 1.15 46.20 -2.83
N LEU A 285 1.80 46.32 -1.67
CA LEU A 285 1.47 47.35 -0.69
C LEU A 285 2.68 48.24 -0.39
N GLY A 286 2.78 49.32 -1.17
CA GLY A 286 3.29 50.58 -0.66
C GLY A 286 4.48 51.16 -1.42
N VAL A 287 4.21 51.91 -2.51
CA VAL A 287 4.69 53.30 -2.62
C VAL A 287 3.68 54.08 -3.48
N ALA A 288 2.65 54.62 -2.83
CA ALA A 288 2.00 55.83 -3.31
C ALA A 288 2.29 56.92 -2.27
N SER A 289 3.25 57.80 -2.55
CA SER A 289 3.33 59.08 -1.86
C SER A 289 3.13 60.22 -2.87
N PRO A 290 2.27 61.20 -2.58
CA PRO A 290 1.93 62.25 -3.53
C PRO A 290 2.96 63.38 -3.52
N ARG A 291 3.22 63.92 -4.73
CA ARG A 291 3.85 65.22 -4.95
C ARG A 291 3.10 66.34 -4.22
N ARG A 292 3.85 67.25 -3.58
CA ARG A 292 3.58 68.68 -3.27
C ARG A 292 4.85 69.22 -2.58
N ARG A 293 5.47 70.35 -2.93
CA ARG A 293 5.23 71.47 -3.85
C ARG A 293 6.54 71.81 -4.54
#